data_AF-A0A948JEC5-F1
#
_entry.id   AF-A0A948JEC5-F1
#
_cell.length_a   1.000
_cell.length_b   1.000
_cell.length_c   1.000
_cell.angle_alpha   90.00
_cell.angle_beta   90.00
_cell.angle_gamma   90.00
#
_symmetry.space_group_name_H-M   'P 1'
#
loop_
_entity.id
_entity.type
_entity.pdbx_description
1 polymer ?
#
loop_
_entity_poly.entity_id
_entity_poly.type
_entity_poly.pdbx_seq_one_letter_code
_entity_poly.pdbx_strand_id
1 'polypeptide(L)' 'MNKEEVIQSGKTYQHYKGGLYTVLFVTEETTNERKGNAGGVVYVSHTYGKIKHRDVDEFVEEIEWPDGVVRPRFILLGEE' A
#
# COMPACT_ATOMS: atom_id res chain seq x y z
N MET A 1 -5.71 -7.55 -14.25
CA MET A 1 -4.96 -6.29 -14.03
C MET A 1 -3.88 -6.61 -13.01
N ASN A 2 -2.61 -6.33 -13.30
CA ASN A 2 -1.54 -6.63 -12.34
C ASN A 2 -1.66 -5.64 -11.17
N LYS A 3 -1.87 -6.14 -9.94
CA LYS A 3 -2.17 -5.28 -8.78
C LYS A 3 -1.00 -4.35 -8.43
N GLU A 4 0.21 -4.75 -8.80
CA GLU A 4 1.44 -3.98 -8.62
C GLU A 4 1.50 -2.74 -9.52
N GLU A 5 0.87 -2.75 -10.70
CA GLU A 5 0.83 -1.60 -11.62
C GLU A 5 0.02 -0.42 -11.06
N VAL A 6 -0.77 -0.65 -10.02
CA VAL A 6 -1.64 0.38 -9.39
C VAL A 6 -0.89 1.15 -8.29
N ILE A 7 0.22 0.60 -7.77
CA ILE A 7 0.95 1.19 -6.65
C ILE A 7 2.11 2.04 -7.19
N GLN A 8 2.11 3.32 -6.83
CA GLN A 8 3.06 4.30 -7.34
C GLN A 8 4.09 4.66 -6.28
N SER A 9 5.35 4.28 -6.53
CA SER A 9 6.50 4.70 -5.73
C SER A 9 6.66 6.23 -5.75
N GLY A 10 7.10 6.79 -4.63
CA GLY A 10 7.27 8.23 -4.44
C GLY A 10 5.96 8.99 -4.15
N LYS A 11 4.80 8.32 -4.20
CA LYS A 11 3.51 8.97 -3.94
C LYS A 11 3.01 8.76 -2.53
N THR A 12 2.17 9.68 -2.08
CA THR A 12 1.56 9.66 -0.75
C THR A 12 0.19 9.00 -0.79
N TYR A 13 -0.04 8.09 0.13
CA TYR A 13 -1.27 7.35 0.32
C TYR A 13 -1.86 7.67 1.68
N GLN A 14 -3.19 7.77 1.74
CA GLN A 14 -3.95 7.83 2.98
C GLN A 14 -4.48 6.45 3.34
N HIS A 15 -4.22 6.03 4.56
CA HIS A 15 -4.77 4.81 5.14
C HIS A 15 -6.15 5.05 5.73
N TYR A 16 -7.03 4.03 5.75
CA TYR A 16 -8.39 4.13 6.31
C TYR A 16 -8.47 4.63 7.76
N LYS A 17 -7.39 4.48 8.55
CA LYS A 17 -7.27 5.03 9.91
C LYS A 17 -6.76 6.49 9.95
N GLY A 18 -6.76 7.19 8.83
CA GLY A 18 -6.36 8.60 8.70
C GLY A 18 -4.86 8.87 8.59
N GLY A 19 -3.99 7.87 8.72
CA GLY A 19 -2.54 8.06 8.63
C GLY A 19 -2.06 8.28 7.20
N LEU A 20 -1.01 9.11 7.04
CA LEU A 20 -0.35 9.36 5.76
C LEU A 20 0.96 8.59 5.61
N TYR A 21 1.18 8.07 4.41
CA TYR A 21 2.29 7.19 4.11
C TYR A 21 2.84 7.45 2.71
N THR A 22 4.15 7.56 2.54
CA THR A 22 4.76 7.60 1.20
C THR A 22 5.27 6.22 0.83
N VAL A 23 4.82 5.68 -0.30
CA VAL A 23 5.36 4.44 -0.85
C VAL A 23 6.77 4.72 -1.37
N LEU A 24 7.73 3.91 -0.92
CA LEU A 24 9.12 4.02 -1.33
C LEU A 24 9.38 3.10 -2.53
N PHE A 25 9.03 1.81 -2.38
CA PHE A 25 9.25 0.78 -3.41
C PHE A 25 8.18 -0.31 -3.31
N VAL A 26 7.86 -0.92 -4.45
CA VAL A 26 7.19 -2.22 -4.51
C VAL A 26 8.29 -3.28 -4.68
N THR A 27 8.23 -4.34 -3.90
CA THR A 27 9.22 -5.41 -3.88
C THR A 27 8.65 -6.66 -4.52
N GLU A 28 9.48 -7.48 -5.14
CA GLU A 28 9.12 -8.80 -5.65
C GLU A 28 9.36 -9.88 -4.58
N GLU A 29 8.46 -10.84 -4.47
CA GLU A 29 8.63 -12.01 -3.60
C GLU A 29 9.49 -13.08 -4.28
N THR A 30 10.66 -13.35 -3.71
CA THR A 30 11.64 -14.31 -4.29
C THR A 30 11.73 -15.62 -3.49
N THR A 31 10.97 -15.76 -2.40
CA THR A 31 10.92 -17.01 -1.64
C THR A 31 10.26 -18.12 -2.45
N ASN A 32 10.84 -19.32 -2.39
CA ASN A 32 10.33 -20.48 -3.14
C ASN A 32 8.89 -20.87 -2.75
N GLU A 33 8.49 -20.61 -1.51
CA GLU A 33 7.17 -20.97 -0.98
C GLU A 33 6.04 -20.06 -1.46
N ARG A 34 6.36 -18.81 -1.84
CA ARG A 34 5.39 -17.80 -2.30
C ARG A 34 5.62 -17.35 -3.73
N LYS A 35 6.40 -18.13 -4.48
CA LYS A 35 6.77 -17.84 -5.87
C LYS A 35 5.50 -17.68 -6.72
N GLY A 36 5.30 -16.48 -7.28
CA GLY A 36 4.13 -16.13 -8.08
C GLY A 36 3.05 -15.32 -7.34
N ASN A 37 3.21 -15.07 -6.03
CA ASN A 37 2.40 -14.08 -5.32
C ASN A 37 2.94 -12.67 -5.56
N ALA A 38 2.04 -11.69 -5.52
CA ALA A 38 2.42 -10.28 -5.50
C ALA A 38 3.31 -10.02 -4.29
N GLY A 39 4.39 -9.26 -4.48
CA GLY A 39 5.34 -9.05 -3.42
C GLY A 39 4.86 -8.04 -2.36
N GLY A 40 5.74 -7.12 -1.98
CA GLY A 40 5.54 -6.24 -0.85
C GLY A 40 5.48 -4.77 -1.23
N VAL A 41 4.91 -3.95 -0.36
CA VAL A 41 4.96 -2.50 -0.42
C VAL A 41 5.76 -2.00 0.75
N VAL A 42 6.88 -1.32 0.45
CA VAL A 42 7.71 -0.63 1.43
C VAL A 42 7.31 0.83 1.44
N TYR A 43 6.94 1.37 2.60
CA TYR A 43 6.46 2.75 2.74
C TYR A 43 6.88 3.37 4.07
N VAL A 44 6.96 4.70 4.13
CA VAL A 44 7.27 5.44 5.36
C VAL A 44 6.02 6.07 5.96
N SER A 45 5.83 5.94 7.27
CA SER A 45 4.76 6.63 8.01
C SER A 45 5.15 8.06 8.32
N HIS A 46 4.34 9.03 7.90
CA HIS A 46 4.61 10.45 8.19
C HIS A 46 4.41 10.78 9.67
N THR A 47 3.49 10.11 10.36
CA THR A 47 3.23 10.31 11.79
C THR A 47 4.40 9.87 12.67
N TYR A 48 5.08 8.77 12.31
CA TYR A 48 6.08 8.13 13.18
C TYR A 48 7.50 8.11 12.59
N GLY A 49 7.70 8.54 11.34
CA GLY A 49 8.99 8.46 10.64
C GLY A 49 9.52 7.04 10.44
N LYS A 50 8.66 6.01 10.52
CA LYS A 50 9.07 4.60 10.45
C LYS A 50 8.80 4.01 9.08
N ILE A 51 9.79 3.29 8.55
CA ILE A 51 9.63 2.44 7.36
C ILE A 51 8.86 1.17 7.76
N LYS A 52 7.90 0.77 6.93
CA LYS A 52 7.06 -0.40 7.11
C LYS A 52 7.02 -1.21 5.81
N HIS A 53 6.74 -2.50 5.95
CA HIS A 53 6.50 -3.44 4.86
C HIS A 53 5.10 -4.03 5.01
N ARG A 54 4.42 -4.30 3.89
CA ARG A 54 3.09 -4.91 3.85
C ARG A 54 2.92 -5.71 2.56
N ASP A 55 2.19 -6.81 2.60
CA ASP A 55 1.84 -7.54 1.39
C ASP A 55 1.02 -6.67 0.43
N VAL A 56 1.29 -6.77 -0.88
CA VAL A 56 0.58 -6.00 -1.92
C VAL A 56 -0.93 -6.24 -1.85
N ASP A 57 -1.36 -7.48 -1.67
CA ASP A 57 -2.78 -7.83 -1.58
C ASP A 57 -3.46 -7.14 -0.39
N GLU A 58 -2.79 -7.08 0.77
CA GLU A 58 -3.33 -6.38 1.95
C GLU A 58 -3.33 -4.85 1.74
N PHE A 59 -2.35 -4.32 1.01
CA PHE A 59 -2.26 -2.89 0.73
C PHE A 59 -3.41 -2.40 -0.17
N VAL A 60 -3.78 -3.19 -1.19
CA VAL A 60 -4.86 -2.84 -2.13
C VAL A 60 -6.24 -3.38 -1.72
N GLU A 61 -6.31 -4.13 -0.62
CA GLU A 61 -7.55 -4.72 -0.10
C GLU A 61 -8.64 -3.67 0.08
N GLU A 62 -9.83 -3.93 -0.45
CA GLU A 62 -11.00 -3.10 -0.20
C GLU A 62 -11.54 -3.36 1.20
N ILE A 63 -11.72 -2.29 1.97
CA ILE A 63 -12.24 -2.36 3.33
C ILE A 63 -13.28 -1.27 3.56
N GLU A 64 -14.16 -1.48 4.52
CA GLU A 64 -15.09 -0.45 4.97
C GLU A 64 -14.34 0.64 5.76
N TRP A 65 -14.45 1.89 5.30
CA TRP A 65 -13.87 3.04 5.99
C TRP A 65 -14.81 3.57 7.07
N PRO A 66 -14.33 4.46 7.98
CA PRO A 66 -15.16 5.00 9.05
C PRO A 66 -16.43 5.74 8.61
N ASP A 67 -16.53 6.14 7.35
CA ASP A 67 -17.72 6.73 6.73
C ASP A 67 -18.70 5.69 6.16
N GLY A 68 -18.44 4.39 6.35
CA GLY A 68 -19.25 3.29 5.85
C GLY A 68 -19.04 2.98 4.36
N VAL A 69 -18.12 3.69 3.69
CA VAL A 69 -17.83 3.48 2.27
C VAL A 69 -16.73 2.44 2.10
N VAL A 70 -16.96 1.44 1.25
CA VAL A 70 -15.94 0.47 0.87
C VAL A 70 -15.03 1.08 -0.19
N ARG A 71 -13.72 1.12 0.11
CA ARG A 71 -12.67 1.57 -0.81
C ARG A 71 -11.33 0.93 -0.42
N PRO A 72 -10.28 1.01 -1.25
CA PRO A 72 -8.98 0.43 -0.91
C PRO A 72 -8.47 0.90 0.46
N ARG A 73 -7.79 0.00 1.18
CA ARG A 73 -7.21 0.25 2.50
C ARG A 73 -6.30 1.46 2.51
N PHE A 74 -5.58 1.66 1.41
CA PHE A 74 -4.75 2.83 1.12
C PHE A 74 -5.24 3.49 -0.17
N ILE A 75 -5.60 4.77 -0.11
CA ILE A 75 -5.95 5.57 -1.30
C ILE A 75 -4.80 6.50 -1.66
N LEU A 76 -4.49 6.62 -2.94
CA LEU A 76 -3.54 7.60 -3.45
C LEU A 76 -4.10 9.00 -3.23
N LEU A 77 -3.35 9.86 -2.55
CA LEU A 77 -3.62 11.30 -2.55
C LEU A 77 -2.93 11.87 -3.79
N GLY A 78 -3.69 12.61 -4.61
CA GLY A 78 -3.35 12.94 -6.01
C GLY A 78 -1.95 13.52 -6.26
N GLU A 79 -1.58 13.57 -7.53
CA GLU A 79 -0.35 14.23 -7.98
C GLU A 79 -0.52 15.75 -7.83
N GLU A 80 0.31 16.40 -7.01
CA GLU A 80 0.55 17.84 -7.17
C GLU A 80 1.29 18.11 -8.48
#